data_AF-A0A7S0ACN0-F1
#
_entry.id   AF-A0A7S0ACN0-F1
#
_cell.length_a   1.000
_cell.length_b   1.000
_cell.length_c   1.000
_cell.angle_alpha   90.00
_cell.angle_beta   90.00
_cell.angle_gamma   90.00
#
_symmetry.space_group_name_H-M   'P 1'
#
loop_
_entity.id
_entity.type
_entity.pdbx_description
1 polymer ?
#
loop_
_entity_poly.entity_id
_entity_poly.type
_entity_poly.pdbx_seq_one_letter_code
_entity_poly.pdbx_strand_id
1 'polypeptide(L)'
;ARVLHGLERDSWALDAAEMREELAGMAQQLGMCETLQVSPETLLELVREVEARMPANPFHNFRHVYDVCQCLFTLLVQTGLAGTLEAVPVPIAPGADVEAWRLTQIEVAALWCACLCHDLEHPGHSAHLE
;
A
#
# COMPACT_ATOMS: atom_id res chain seq x y z
N ALA A 1 14.64 -10.86 -7.84
CA ALA A 1 13.68 -10.29 -6.87
C ALA A 1 12.37 -10.01 -7.60
N ARG A 2 11.21 -10.33 -7.02
CA ARG A 2 9.89 -10.08 -7.62
C ARG A 2 9.69 -8.56 -7.73
N VAL A 3 9.35 -8.05 -8.92
CA VAL A 3 9.08 -6.62 -9.13
C VAL A 3 7.68 -6.32 -8.60
N LEU A 4 7.59 -5.44 -7.60
CA LEU A 4 6.31 -5.05 -6.97
C LEU A 4 5.83 -3.65 -7.38
N HIS A 5 6.64 -2.89 -8.11
CA HIS A 5 6.47 -1.45 -8.37
C HIS A 5 5.94 -1.12 -9.77
N GLY A 6 5.00 -1.90 -10.27
CA GLY A 6 4.37 -1.72 -11.59
C GLY A 6 2.86 -1.78 -11.51
N LEU A 7 2.15 -0.90 -12.24
CA LEU A 7 0.69 -0.90 -12.28
C LEU A 7 0.12 -2.11 -13.02
N GLU A 8 0.96 -2.85 -13.74
CA GLU A 8 0.64 -4.11 -14.41
C GLU A 8 0.59 -5.32 -13.47
N ARG A 9 0.78 -5.13 -12.16
CA ARG A 9 0.76 -6.21 -11.17
C ARG A 9 -0.61 -6.89 -11.13
N ASP A 10 -0.68 -8.10 -11.66
CA ASP A 10 -1.90 -8.91 -11.65
C ASP A 10 -2.18 -9.49 -10.25
N SER A 11 -3.18 -8.93 -9.56
CA SER A 11 -3.65 -9.41 -8.25
C SER A 11 -4.53 -10.66 -8.33
N TRP A 12 -5.01 -11.04 -9.52
CA TRP A 12 -5.76 -12.29 -9.72
C TRP A 12 -4.85 -13.51 -9.82
N ALA A 13 -3.57 -13.30 -10.13
CA ALA A 13 -2.55 -14.32 -10.09
C ALA A 13 -2.10 -14.67 -8.65
N LEU A 14 -2.69 -14.05 -7.63
CA LEU A 14 -2.29 -14.21 -6.23
C LEU A 14 -3.38 -14.82 -5.36
N ASP A 15 -2.93 -15.69 -4.47
CA ASP A 15 -3.72 -16.10 -3.32
C ASP A 15 -3.64 -15.09 -2.16
N ALA A 16 -4.44 -15.35 -1.12
CA ALA A 16 -4.48 -14.48 0.05
C ALA A 16 -3.17 -14.43 0.83
N ALA A 17 -2.41 -15.54 0.88
CA ALA A 17 -1.13 -15.59 1.57
C ALA A 17 -0.08 -14.74 0.84
N GLU A 18 0.00 -14.85 -0.48
CA GLU A 18 0.88 -14.03 -1.29
C GLU A 18 0.54 -12.54 -1.17
N MET A 19 -0.75 -12.18 -1.20
CA MET A 19 -1.18 -10.78 -1.00
C MET A 19 -0.75 -10.25 0.37
N ARG A 20 -0.91 -11.04 1.45
CA ARG A 20 -0.47 -10.65 2.79
C ARG A 20 1.04 -10.40 2.87
N GLU A 21 1.83 -11.32 2.34
CA GLU A 21 3.28 -11.22 2.36
C GLU A 21 3.77 -10.01 1.56
N GLU A 22 3.14 -9.73 0.42
CA GLU A 22 3.47 -8.57 -0.40
C GLU A 22 3.08 -7.26 0.27
N LEU A 23 1.91 -7.15 0.90
CA LEU A 23 1.52 -5.97 1.65
C LEU A 23 2.50 -5.67 2.78
N ALA A 24 2.83 -6.67 3.60
CA ALA A 24 3.82 -6.52 4.66
C ALA A 24 5.22 -6.20 4.12
N GLY A 25 5.60 -6.77 2.98
CA GLY A 25 6.85 -6.49 2.29
C GLY A 25 6.94 -5.08 1.70
N MET A 26 5.82 -4.52 1.22
CA MET A 26 5.73 -3.13 0.77
C MET A 26 5.95 -2.16 1.94
N ALA A 27 5.27 -2.39 3.07
CA ALA A 27 5.44 -1.58 4.28
C ALA A 27 6.90 -1.59 4.78
N GLN A 28 7.55 -2.75 4.78
CA GLN A 28 8.97 -2.87 5.13
C GLN A 28 9.87 -2.10 4.16
N GLN A 29 9.65 -2.23 2.85
CA GLN A 29 10.42 -1.49 1.84
C GLN A 29 10.24 0.02 1.94
N LEU A 30 9.10 0.48 2.44
CA LEU A 30 8.83 1.89 2.73
C LEU A 30 9.43 2.36 4.08
N GLY A 31 10.23 1.54 4.78
CA GLY A 31 10.92 1.93 6.02
C GLY A 31 10.00 2.05 7.25
N MET A 32 8.86 1.37 7.23
CA MET A 32 7.85 1.51 8.30
C MET A 32 8.29 0.87 9.63
N CYS A 33 9.14 -0.17 9.61
CA CYS A 33 9.66 -0.79 10.83
C CYS A 33 10.43 0.22 11.68
N GLU A 34 11.35 0.96 11.07
CA GLU A 34 12.15 1.99 11.71
C GLU A 34 11.29 3.20 12.08
N THR A 35 10.39 3.61 11.19
CA THR A 35 9.53 4.78 11.42
C THR A 35 8.58 4.59 12.59
N LEU A 36 7.96 3.42 12.70
CA LEU A 36 6.95 3.12 13.74
C LEU A 36 7.53 2.38 14.95
N GLN A 37 8.81 1.98 14.90
CA GLN A 37 9.47 1.18 15.94
C GLN A 37 8.76 -0.17 16.17
N VAL A 38 8.44 -0.87 15.09
CA VAL A 38 7.73 -2.16 15.10
C VAL A 38 8.52 -3.24 14.36
N SER A 39 8.26 -4.50 14.71
CA SER A 39 8.85 -5.65 14.01
C SER A 39 8.17 -5.93 12.67
N PRO A 40 8.87 -6.57 11.70
CA PRO A 40 8.24 -7.08 10.47
C PRO A 40 7.03 -7.99 10.75
N GLU A 41 7.10 -8.79 11.82
CA GLU A 41 6.03 -9.66 12.26
C GLU A 41 4.79 -8.87 12.69
N THR A 42 4.99 -7.71 13.34
CA THR A 42 3.89 -6.81 13.71
C THR A 42 3.19 -6.24 12.46
N LEU A 43 3.92 -5.90 11.41
CA LEU A 43 3.34 -5.43 10.16
C LEU A 43 2.53 -6.54 9.46
N LEU A 44 3.07 -7.77 9.44
CA LEU A 44 2.35 -8.92 8.88
C LEU A 44 1.07 -9.23 9.68
N GLU A 45 1.13 -9.13 11.00
CA GLU A 45 -0.04 -9.34 11.86
C GLU A 45 -1.11 -8.28 11.65
N LEU A 46 -0.72 -7.01 11.49
CA LEU A 46 -1.64 -5.94 11.11
C LEU A 46 -2.40 -6.28 9.81
N VAL A 47 -1.69 -6.79 8.79
CA VAL A 47 -2.33 -7.18 7.52
C VAL A 47 -3.31 -8.35 7.71
N ARG A 48 -2.95 -9.36 8.51
CA ARG A 48 -3.86 -10.48 8.85
C ARG A 48 -5.12 -10.01 9.55
N GLU A 49 -4.96 -9.09 10.49
CA GLU A 49 -6.05 -8.49 11.25
C GLU A 49 -7.01 -7.68 10.35
N VAL A 50 -6.47 -7.01 9.33
CA VAL A 50 -7.30 -6.32 8.33
C VAL A 50 -8.04 -7.33 7.45
N GLU A 51 -7.34 -8.33 6.90
CA GLU A 51 -7.97 -9.37 6.06
C GLU A 51 -9.13 -10.07 6.77
N ALA A 52 -8.95 -10.43 8.05
CA ALA A 52 -9.96 -11.10 8.85
C ALA A 52 -11.25 -10.28 9.02
N ARG A 53 -11.18 -8.96 8.85
CA ARG A 53 -12.30 -8.01 8.94
C ARG A 53 -12.82 -7.55 7.58
N MET A 54 -12.27 -8.05 6.48
CA MET A 54 -12.77 -7.77 5.13
C MET A 54 -13.84 -8.80 4.73
N PRO A 55 -15.09 -8.39 4.50
CA PRO A 55 -16.12 -9.31 4.04
C PRO A 55 -15.83 -9.82 2.62
N ALA A 56 -16.37 -10.99 2.29
CA ALA A 56 -16.29 -11.59 0.96
C ALA A 56 -17.27 -10.93 -0.05
N ASN A 57 -17.24 -9.59 -0.12
CA ASN A 57 -18.04 -8.83 -1.08
C ASN A 57 -17.52 -9.05 -2.51
N PRO A 58 -18.36 -8.87 -3.55
CA PRO A 58 -17.90 -8.96 -4.94
C PRO A 58 -16.77 -7.97 -5.30
N PHE A 59 -16.75 -6.78 -4.68
CA PHE A 59 -15.76 -5.74 -4.96
C PHE A 59 -14.99 -5.29 -3.72
N HIS A 60 -15.63 -4.65 -2.73
CA HIS A 60 -15.00 -4.15 -1.50
C HIS A 60 -14.59 -5.32 -0.57
N ASN A 61 -13.55 -6.03 -0.96
CA ASN A 61 -12.98 -7.23 -0.33
C ASN A 61 -11.46 -7.07 -0.16
N PHE A 62 -10.80 -8.05 0.44
CA PHE A 62 -9.36 -7.96 0.72
C PHE A 62 -8.47 -7.76 -0.52
N ARG A 63 -8.88 -8.27 -1.70
CA ARG A 63 -8.12 -8.05 -2.93
C ARG A 63 -8.21 -6.60 -3.40
N HIS A 64 -9.36 -5.95 -3.22
CA HIS A 64 -9.47 -4.52 -3.50
C HIS A 64 -8.53 -3.69 -2.60
N VAL A 65 -8.43 -4.04 -1.32
CA VAL A 65 -7.45 -3.44 -0.40
C VAL A 65 -6.02 -3.64 -0.92
N TYR A 66 -5.69 -4.85 -1.36
CA TYR A 66 -4.38 -5.13 -1.99
C TYR A 66 -4.13 -4.22 -3.20
N ASP A 67 -5.09 -4.11 -4.14
CA ASP A 67 -4.95 -3.30 -5.35
C ASP A 67 -4.67 -1.83 -5.01
N VAL A 68 -5.37 -1.28 -4.01
CA VAL A 68 -5.19 0.12 -3.56
C VAL A 68 -3.80 0.33 -2.95
N CYS A 69 -3.35 -0.57 -2.06
CA CYS A 69 -2.01 -0.51 -1.48
C CYS A 69 -0.90 -0.69 -2.53
N GLN A 70 -1.09 -1.60 -3.48
CA GLN A 70 -0.13 -1.86 -4.56
C GLN A 70 0.00 -0.65 -5.50
N CYS A 71 -1.12 0.00 -5.81
CA CYS A 71 -1.14 1.25 -6.56
C CYS A 71 -0.39 2.36 -5.82
N LEU A 72 -0.68 2.56 -4.52
CA LEU A 72 0.06 3.53 -3.68
C LEU A 72 1.57 3.24 -3.68
N PHE A 73 1.96 1.99 -3.44
CA PHE A 73 3.37 1.59 -3.43
C PHE A 73 4.05 1.91 -4.76
N THR A 74 3.39 1.57 -5.87
CA THR A 74 3.88 1.88 -7.21
C THR A 74 4.06 3.38 -7.43
N LEU A 75 3.06 4.20 -7.05
CA LEU A 75 3.16 5.65 -7.16
C LEU A 75 4.32 6.19 -6.33
N LEU A 76 4.45 5.78 -5.07
CA LEU A 76 5.52 6.20 -4.16
C LEU A 76 6.91 5.87 -4.70
N VAL A 77 7.09 4.65 -5.25
CA VAL A 77 8.38 4.19 -5.81
C VAL A 77 8.69 4.90 -7.13
N GLN A 78 7.74 4.92 -8.06
CA GLN A 78 7.99 5.44 -9.40
C GLN A 78 8.20 6.95 -9.36
N THR A 79 7.45 7.69 -8.55
CA THR A 79 7.59 9.16 -8.47
C THR A 79 8.71 9.62 -7.53
N GLY A 80 9.24 8.73 -6.69
CA GLY A 80 10.23 9.07 -5.67
C GLY A 80 9.66 9.81 -4.44
N LEU A 81 8.34 9.88 -4.30
CA LEU A 81 7.68 10.60 -3.20
C LEU A 81 7.99 10.03 -1.80
N ALA A 82 8.29 8.73 -1.70
CA ALA A 82 8.55 8.08 -0.42
C ALA A 82 9.88 8.46 0.24
N GLY A 83 10.78 9.19 -0.44
CA GLY A 83 12.01 9.69 0.15
C GLY A 83 13.11 8.64 0.43
N THR A 84 12.76 7.38 0.66
CA THR A 84 13.64 6.27 1.07
C THR A 84 14.07 5.32 -0.04
N LEU A 85 13.36 5.33 -1.17
CA LEU A 85 13.66 4.47 -2.32
C LEU A 85 14.37 5.27 -3.41
N GLU A 86 15.34 4.66 -4.09
CA GLU A 86 15.90 5.23 -5.31
C GLU A 86 14.77 5.42 -6.33
N ALA A 87 14.47 6.69 -6.66
CA ALA A 87 13.39 7.02 -7.56
C ALA A 87 13.68 6.46 -8.97
N VAL A 88 12.68 5.83 -9.58
CA VAL A 88 12.72 5.62 -11.04
C VAL A 88 12.58 7.00 -11.70
N PRO A 89 13.42 7.38 -12.68
CA PRO A 89 13.28 8.68 -13.34
C PRO A 89 11.92 8.78 -14.04
N VAL A 90 10.97 9.49 -13.43
CA VAL A 90 9.72 9.90 -14.06
C VAL A 90 9.95 11.26 -14.74
N PRO A 91 9.40 11.52 -15.94
CA PRO A 91 9.47 12.83 -16.56
C PRO A 91 8.65 13.84 -15.73
N ILE A 92 9.31 14.53 -14.82
CA ILE A 92 8.75 15.65 -14.06
C ILE A 92 8.80 16.90 -14.93
N ALA A 93 7.78 17.75 -14.82
CA ALA A 93 7.74 19.00 -15.56
C ALA A 93 9.03 19.82 -15.33
N PRO A 94 9.58 20.49 -16.37
CA PRO A 94 10.79 21.29 -16.22
C PRO A 94 10.61 22.35 -15.13
N GLY A 95 11.49 22.33 -14.12
CA GLY A 95 11.49 23.30 -13.02
C GLY A 95 10.73 22.87 -11.75
N ALA A 96 10.20 21.65 -11.67
CA ALA A 96 9.65 21.12 -10.43
C ALA A 96 10.76 20.77 -9.42
N ASP A 97 10.72 21.38 -8.24
CA ASP A 97 11.59 21.03 -7.11
C ASP A 97 11.05 19.77 -6.44
N VAL A 98 11.46 18.58 -6.91
CA VAL A 98 10.99 17.30 -6.39
C VAL A 98 11.27 17.07 -4.90
N GLU A 99 12.32 17.69 -4.35
CA GLU A 99 12.65 17.55 -2.93
C GLU A 99 11.58 18.21 -2.06
N ALA A 100 10.98 19.32 -2.52
CA ALA A 100 9.91 20.00 -1.81
C ALA A 100 8.61 19.19 -1.72
N TRP A 101 8.41 18.17 -2.55
CA TRP A 101 7.20 17.34 -2.57
C TRP A 101 7.40 15.98 -1.88
N ARG A 102 8.61 15.67 -1.39
CA ARG A 102 8.85 14.41 -0.69
C ARG A 102 8.03 14.35 0.58
N LEU A 103 7.40 13.20 0.77
CA LEU A 103 6.70 12.89 2.01
C LEU A 103 7.72 12.51 3.09
N THR A 104 7.45 12.93 4.31
CA THR A 104 8.14 12.40 5.49
C THR A 104 7.78 10.91 5.66
N GLN A 105 8.65 10.16 6.34
CA GLN A 105 8.39 8.72 6.54
C GLN A 105 7.10 8.46 7.32
N ILE A 106 6.75 9.35 8.25
CA ILE A 106 5.50 9.22 9.01
C ILE A 106 4.26 9.48 8.12
N GLU A 107 4.35 10.37 7.14
CA GLU A 107 3.27 10.58 6.15
C GLU A 107 3.14 9.38 5.21
N VAL A 108 4.26 8.79 4.77
CA VAL A 108 4.25 7.54 3.99
C VAL A 108 3.58 6.41 4.78
N ALA A 109 3.96 6.23 6.04
CA ALA A 109 3.35 5.24 6.93
C ALA A 109 1.85 5.49 7.11
N ALA A 110 1.45 6.75 7.32
CA ALA A 110 0.05 7.12 7.46
C ALA A 110 -0.77 6.83 6.19
N LEU A 111 -0.24 7.16 5.01
CA LEU A 111 -0.89 6.86 3.72
C LEU A 111 -1.05 5.36 3.51
N TRP A 112 -0.01 4.57 3.78
CA TRP A 112 -0.08 3.12 3.64
C TRP A 112 -1.11 2.51 4.59
N CYS A 113 -1.13 2.93 5.86
CA CYS A 113 -2.15 2.51 6.82
C CYS A 113 -3.56 2.94 6.39
N ALA A 114 -3.73 4.14 5.85
CA ALA A 114 -5.01 4.61 5.34
C ALA A 114 -5.50 3.74 4.18
N CYS A 115 -4.64 3.44 3.20
CA CYS A 115 -4.97 2.54 2.09
C CYS A 115 -5.33 1.12 2.58
N LEU A 116 -4.57 0.58 3.53
CA LEU A 116 -4.82 -0.75 4.08
C LEU A 116 -6.20 -0.83 4.76
N CYS A 117 -6.59 0.22 5.49
CA CYS A 117 -7.76 0.20 6.36
C CYS A 117 -9.02 0.87 5.77
N HIS A 118 -8.95 1.47 4.58
CA HIS A 118 -9.99 2.40 4.10
C HIS A 118 -11.40 1.78 3.96
N ASP A 119 -11.47 0.48 3.68
CA ASP A 119 -12.70 -0.27 3.41
C ASP A 119 -13.00 -1.36 4.44
N LEU A 120 -12.37 -1.29 5.62
CA LEU A 120 -12.63 -2.23 6.70
C LEU A 120 -14.13 -2.39 6.97
N GLU A 121 -14.57 -3.66 7.05
CA GLU A 121 -15.95 -4.02 7.39
C GLU A 121 -17.02 -3.44 6.44
N HIS A 122 -16.64 -3.07 5.20
CA HIS A 122 -17.57 -2.49 4.22
C HIS A 122 -18.78 -3.43 3.97
N PRO A 123 -20.04 -2.95 4.06
CA PRO A 123 -21.23 -3.83 4.07
C PRO A 123 -21.64 -4.36 2.68
N GLY A 124 -20.95 -3.92 1.63
CA GLY A 124 -21.18 -4.35 0.24
C GLY A 124 -22.18 -3.46 -0.51
N HIS A 125 -22.71 -2.43 0.13
CA HIS A 125 -23.51 -1.36 -0.46
C HIS A 125 -22.96 0.01 -0.06
N SER A 126 -23.19 1.01 -0.89
CA SER A 126 -22.78 2.38 -0.59
C SER A 126 -23.74 3.03 0.41
N ALA A 127 -23.29 4.10 1.08
CA ALA A 127 -24.04 4.80 2.14
C ALA A 127 -25.43 5.34 1.72
N HIS A 128 -25.69 5.55 0.44
CA HIS A 128 -27.00 6.03 -0.04
C HIS A 128 -28.09 4.94 -0.03
N LEU A 129 -27.76 3.71 0.38
CA LEU A 129 -28.66 2.57 0.46
C LEU A 129 -29.00 2.17 1.91
N GLU A 130 -28.51 2.92 2.91
CA GLU A 130 -28.90 2.83 4.33
C GLU A 130 -30.08 3.77 4.65
#